data_AF-A0A2A2G659-F1
#
_entry.id   AF-A0A2A2G659-F1
#
_cell.length_a   1.000
_cell.length_b   1.000
_cell.length_c   1.000
_cell.angle_alpha   90.00
_cell.angle_beta   90.00
_cell.angle_gamma   90.00
#
_symmetry.space_group_name_H-M   'P 1'
#
loop_
_entity.id
_entity.type
_entity.pdbx_description
1 polymer ?
#
loop_
_entity_poly.entity_id
_entity_poly.type
_entity_poly.pdbx_seq_one_letter_code
_entity_poly.pdbx_strand_id
1 'polypeptide(L)'
;MNIYTNFSTKLIAITFSAVLLFAGCSNPASNDDHEEHSEPHSIEFVTDGKTIVTYGSEVSGHFDVEEQDDTSLITAKFFDEDGNEIHGDDLDDEYSLAWEIADTDHADIEQHDDDGRWSFHIAGKAAGETVVQFLLQHGDDHADFYTPAINESNAIKIHVEESSN
;
A
#
# COMPACT_ATOMS: atom_id res chain seq x y z
N MET A 1 54.96 -20.46 71.95
CA MET A 1 53.94 -19.49 71.51
C MET A 1 53.35 -20.01 70.21
N ASN A 2 52.09 -20.47 70.24
CA ASN A 2 51.14 -20.50 69.12
C ASN A 2 51.46 -21.43 67.89
N ILE A 3 50.60 -22.28 67.31
CA ILE A 3 49.15 -22.61 67.42
C ILE A 3 48.95 -23.98 66.71
N TYR A 4 48.26 -24.91 67.38
CA TYR A 4 47.27 -25.93 66.95
C TYR A 4 47.30 -26.69 65.61
N THR A 5 47.17 -28.01 65.79
CA THR A 5 46.57 -29.08 64.99
C THR A 5 45.24 -28.72 64.31
N ASN A 6 44.97 -29.28 63.12
CA ASN A 6 43.87 -30.23 62.86
C ASN A 6 43.68 -30.46 61.34
N PHE A 7 44.02 -31.66 60.87
CA PHE A 7 43.56 -32.19 59.58
C PHE A 7 42.14 -32.73 59.78
N SER A 8 41.15 -32.11 59.14
CA SER A 8 39.78 -32.62 59.07
C SER A 8 39.42 -32.90 57.61
N THR A 9 39.37 -34.18 57.29
CA THR A 9 38.90 -34.76 56.04
C THR A 9 37.44 -34.38 55.81
N LYS A 10 37.12 -33.60 54.77
CA LYS A 10 35.75 -33.52 54.24
C LYS A 10 35.73 -33.43 52.71
N LEU A 11 35.15 -34.49 52.15
CA LEU A 11 34.27 -34.55 50.98
C LEU A 11 34.74 -33.88 49.68
N ILE A 12 35.16 -34.78 48.79
CA ILE A 12 35.02 -34.70 47.33
C ILE A 12 33.60 -34.24 46.98
N ALA A 13 33.50 -33.10 46.30
CA ALA A 13 32.32 -32.71 45.53
C ALA A 13 32.76 -32.55 44.07
N ILE A 14 32.41 -33.54 43.25
CA ILE A 14 32.59 -33.53 41.80
C ILE A 14 31.46 -32.67 41.23
N THR A 15 31.77 -31.45 40.82
CA THR A 15 30.87 -30.61 40.02
C THR A 15 31.19 -30.80 38.55
N PHE A 16 30.43 -31.68 37.90
CA PHE A 16 30.43 -31.92 36.47
C PHE A 16 29.74 -30.73 35.77
N SER A 17 30.50 -29.67 35.45
CA SER A 17 29.98 -28.58 34.61
C SER A 17 29.97 -29.03 33.15
N ALA A 18 28.79 -29.38 32.66
CA ALA A 18 28.54 -29.64 31.25
C ALA A 18 28.67 -28.33 30.45
N VAL A 19 29.74 -28.23 29.66
CA VAL A 19 29.88 -27.19 28.63
C VAL A 19 28.96 -27.56 27.48
N LEU A 20 27.79 -26.93 27.42
CA LEU A 20 26.92 -26.97 26.24
C LEU A 20 27.54 -26.08 25.18
N LEU A 21 28.23 -26.71 24.23
CA LEU A 21 28.62 -26.10 22.96
C LEU A 21 27.35 -25.90 22.13
N PHE A 22 26.76 -24.70 22.20
CA PHE A 22 25.85 -24.27 21.17
C PHE A 22 26.69 -23.90 19.94
N ALA A 23 26.87 -24.88 19.04
CA ALA A 23 27.12 -24.57 17.65
C ALA A 23 25.84 -23.90 17.12
N GLY A 24 25.75 -22.58 17.29
CA GLY A 24 24.78 -21.77 16.59
C GLY A 24 25.09 -21.87 15.11
N CYS A 25 24.22 -22.52 14.35
CA CYS A 25 24.26 -22.47 12.90
C CYS A 25 24.12 -21.01 12.48
N SER A 26 25.20 -20.40 11.99
CA SER A 26 25.13 -19.18 11.19
C SER A 26 24.40 -19.53 9.90
N ASN A 27 23.10 -19.29 9.86
CA ASN A 27 22.40 -19.15 8.60
C ASN A 27 22.64 -17.70 8.17
N PRO A 28 23.38 -17.42 7.08
CA PRO A 28 23.25 -16.10 6.48
C PRO A 28 21.79 -16.01 6.03
N ALA A 29 21.02 -15.14 6.68
CA ALA A 29 19.82 -14.63 6.05
C ALA A 29 20.24 -14.09 4.69
N SER A 30 19.49 -14.43 3.65
CA SER A 30 19.68 -13.85 2.32
C SER A 30 19.79 -12.34 2.51
N ASN A 31 20.89 -11.73 2.07
CA ASN A 31 20.87 -10.32 1.79
C ASN A 31 19.96 -10.18 0.58
N ASP A 32 18.66 -10.07 0.84
CA ASP A 32 17.77 -9.43 -0.09
C ASP A 32 18.09 -7.94 0.05
N ASP A 33 18.89 -7.43 -0.88
CA ASP A 33 19.07 -6.00 -1.10
C ASP A 33 17.75 -5.46 -1.69
N HIS A 34 16.64 -5.58 -0.94
CA HIS A 34 15.42 -4.86 -1.25
C HIS A 34 15.77 -3.38 -1.14
N GLU A 35 15.76 -2.68 -2.26
CA GLU A 35 15.76 -1.22 -2.23
C GLU A 35 14.56 -0.80 -1.37
N GLU A 36 14.84 -0.06 -0.31
CA GLU A 36 13.83 0.40 0.64
C GLU A 36 13.01 1.48 -0.07
N HIS A 37 11.97 1.07 -0.79
CA HIS A 37 11.04 1.97 -1.47
C HIS A 37 10.22 2.76 -0.44
N SER A 38 9.90 4.01 -0.76
CA SER A 38 9.07 4.85 0.12
C SER A 38 7.62 4.35 0.09
N GLU A 39 7.00 4.16 1.26
CA GLU A 39 5.62 3.69 1.36
C GLU A 39 4.64 4.83 1.01
N PRO A 40 3.60 4.59 0.20
CA PRO A 40 2.58 5.59 -0.09
C PRO A 40 1.80 5.99 1.17
N HIS A 41 1.72 7.30 1.42
CA HIS A 41 0.93 7.90 2.49
C HIS A 41 -0.34 8.58 1.98
N SER A 42 -0.31 9.11 0.76
CA SER A 42 -1.46 9.80 0.16
C SER A 42 -1.49 9.64 -1.36
N ILE A 43 -2.62 9.99 -1.96
CA ILE A 43 -2.87 9.91 -3.40
C ILE A 43 -3.59 11.16 -3.91
N GLU A 44 -3.18 11.64 -5.08
CA GLU A 44 -3.90 12.62 -5.88
C GLU A 44 -4.30 12.04 -7.23
N PHE A 45 -5.52 12.35 -7.67
CA PHE A 45 -5.99 12.07 -9.02
C PHE A 45 -5.98 13.35 -9.81
N VAL A 46 -5.25 13.34 -10.92
CA VAL A 46 -4.97 14.52 -11.74
C VAL A 46 -5.47 14.28 -13.15
N THR A 47 -6.21 15.24 -13.69
CA THR A 47 -6.58 15.27 -15.12
C THR A 47 -6.31 16.66 -15.67
N ASP A 48 -5.81 16.74 -16.90
CA ASP A 48 -5.43 18.00 -17.56
C ASP A 48 -4.52 18.91 -16.70
N GLY A 49 -3.65 18.30 -15.88
CA GLY A 49 -2.73 18.99 -14.98
C GLY A 49 -3.39 19.59 -13.72
N LYS A 50 -4.64 19.25 -13.43
CA LYS A 50 -5.40 19.70 -12.26
C LYS A 50 -5.77 18.52 -11.37
N THR A 51 -5.48 18.64 -10.08
CA THR A 51 -5.96 17.69 -9.06
C THR A 51 -7.48 17.83 -8.90
N ILE A 52 -8.19 16.70 -9.04
CA ILE A 52 -9.66 16.62 -8.94
C ILE A 52 -10.12 15.86 -7.69
N VAL A 53 -9.33 14.89 -7.24
CA VAL A 53 -9.56 14.13 -6.01
C VAL A 53 -8.25 13.99 -5.26
N THR A 54 -8.29 14.12 -3.94
CA THR A 54 -7.15 13.87 -3.04
C THR A 54 -7.61 12.96 -1.91
N TYR A 55 -6.75 12.02 -1.53
CA TYR A 55 -6.91 11.26 -0.30
C TYR A 55 -5.59 11.17 0.47
N GLY A 56 -5.62 11.58 1.74
CA GLY A 56 -4.55 11.34 2.71
C GLY A 56 -5.18 10.93 4.03
N SER A 57 -5.52 11.89 4.89
CA SER A 57 -6.36 11.63 6.08
C SER A 57 -7.85 11.63 5.79
N GLU A 58 -8.27 12.37 4.78
CA GLU A 58 -9.67 12.53 4.36
C GLU A 58 -9.76 12.63 2.84
N VAL A 59 -10.91 12.29 2.28
CA VAL A 59 -11.18 12.46 0.86
C VAL A 59 -11.64 13.90 0.61
N SER A 60 -11.03 14.54 -0.38
CA SER A 60 -11.43 15.83 -0.91
C SER A 60 -11.72 15.68 -2.40
N GLY A 61 -12.87 16.18 -2.85
CA GLY A 61 -13.31 16.09 -4.25
C GLY A 61 -14.16 14.85 -4.56
N HIS A 62 -14.44 14.67 -5.84
CA HIS A 62 -15.12 13.52 -6.44
C HIS A 62 -14.77 13.49 -7.93
N PHE A 63 -15.09 12.38 -8.59
CA PHE A 63 -15.05 12.32 -10.04
C PHE A 63 -16.40 12.73 -10.62
N ASP A 64 -16.35 13.42 -11.76
CA ASP A 64 -17.52 13.76 -12.56
C ASP A 64 -17.32 13.17 -13.97
N VAL A 65 -18.37 12.57 -14.51
CA VAL A 65 -18.41 12.06 -15.88
C VAL A 65 -19.82 12.25 -16.44
N GLU A 66 -19.94 12.50 -17.75
CA GLU A 66 -21.25 12.56 -18.40
C GLU A 66 -21.77 11.14 -18.71
N GLU A 67 -23.08 10.95 -18.64
CA GLU A 67 -23.71 9.70 -19.05
C GLU A 67 -23.42 9.42 -20.54
N GLN A 68 -23.04 8.17 -20.85
CA GLN A 68 -22.60 7.71 -22.18
C GLN A 68 -21.34 8.41 -22.73
N ASP A 69 -20.49 8.96 -21.85
CA ASP A 69 -19.19 9.53 -22.21
C ASP A 69 -18.09 9.06 -21.26
N ASP A 70 -16.84 9.33 -21.63
CA ASP A 70 -15.65 8.99 -20.85
C ASP A 70 -14.94 10.25 -20.36
N THR A 71 -14.29 10.17 -19.21
CA THR A 71 -13.42 11.26 -18.75
C THR A 71 -12.19 11.40 -19.66
N SER A 72 -11.57 12.58 -19.64
CA SER A 72 -10.14 12.72 -19.98
C SER A 72 -9.30 11.72 -19.17
N LEU A 73 -8.08 11.43 -19.65
CA LEU A 73 -7.14 10.58 -18.93
C LEU A 73 -6.90 11.13 -17.51
N ILE A 74 -7.09 10.29 -16.51
CA ILE A 74 -6.84 10.58 -15.10
C ILE A 74 -5.58 9.81 -14.70
N THR A 75 -4.65 10.47 -14.03
CA THR A 75 -3.44 9.85 -13.48
C THR A 75 -3.48 9.88 -11.96
N ALA A 76 -3.31 8.72 -11.33
CA ALA A 76 -3.05 8.61 -9.90
C ALA A 76 -1.57 8.91 -9.58
N LYS A 77 -1.34 9.81 -8.63
CA LYS A 77 -0.02 10.17 -8.11
C LYS A 77 0.03 9.83 -6.63
N PHE A 78 0.97 8.97 -6.26
CA PHE A 78 1.20 8.59 -4.87
C PHE A 78 2.27 9.49 -4.25
N PHE A 79 2.13 9.77 -2.96
CA PHE A 79 3.09 10.57 -2.20
C PHE A 79 3.41 9.90 -0.88
N ASP A 80 4.66 10.01 -0.46
CA ASP A 80 5.14 9.51 0.84
C ASP A 80 4.74 10.43 2.02
N GLU A 81 5.14 10.07 3.23
CA GLU A 81 4.83 10.84 4.45
C GLU A 81 5.44 12.24 4.48
N ASP A 82 6.51 12.46 3.72
CA ASP A 82 7.18 13.76 3.57
C ASP A 82 6.57 14.60 2.44
N GLY A 83 5.63 14.02 1.67
CA GLY A 83 4.96 14.66 0.55
C GLY A 83 5.76 14.62 -0.76
N ASN A 84 6.76 13.76 -0.87
CA ASN A 84 7.46 13.52 -2.13
C ASN A 84 6.61 12.59 -3.01
N GLU A 85 6.53 12.89 -4.31
CA GLU A 85 5.87 12.00 -5.27
C GLU A 85 6.67 10.70 -5.39
N ILE A 86 5.98 9.57 -5.26
CA ILE A 86 6.52 8.24 -5.57
C ILE A 86 6.23 8.01 -7.04
N HIS A 87 7.26 8.00 -7.89
CA HIS A 87 7.07 7.72 -9.30
C HIS A 87 7.00 6.21 -9.54
N GLY A 88 6.18 5.77 -10.49
CA GLY A 88 6.09 4.35 -10.84
C GLY A 88 7.40 3.76 -11.34
N ASP A 89 8.29 4.58 -11.88
CA ASP A 89 9.65 4.18 -12.29
C ASP A 89 10.60 3.95 -11.10
N ASP A 90 10.25 4.47 -9.92
CA ASP A 90 10.99 4.27 -8.66
C ASP A 90 10.54 2.99 -7.93
N LEU A 91 9.48 2.34 -8.42
CA LEU A 91 8.96 1.06 -7.94
C LEU A 91 9.22 -0.04 -8.97
N ASP A 92 9.27 -1.29 -8.52
CA ASP A 92 9.35 -2.43 -9.43
C ASP A 92 8.11 -2.54 -10.34
N ASP A 93 8.17 -3.43 -11.33
CA ASP A 93 7.09 -3.67 -12.30
C ASP A 93 5.94 -4.53 -11.76
N GLU A 94 6.01 -5.00 -10.52
CA GLU A 94 4.96 -5.75 -9.84
C GLU A 94 3.88 -4.81 -9.27
N TYR A 95 4.17 -3.52 -9.13
CA TYR A 95 3.19 -2.53 -8.69
C TYR A 95 2.13 -2.19 -9.74
N SER A 96 0.86 -2.27 -9.38
CA SER A 96 -0.26 -1.93 -10.26
C SER A 96 -1.39 -1.18 -9.55
N LEU A 97 -2.12 -0.35 -10.31
CA LEU A 97 -3.32 0.31 -9.80
C LEU A 97 -4.52 -0.63 -9.96
N ALA A 98 -5.24 -0.88 -8.87
CA ALA A 98 -6.47 -1.65 -8.88
C ALA A 98 -7.62 -0.83 -8.27
N TRP A 99 -8.86 -1.25 -8.53
CA TRP A 99 -10.06 -0.59 -8.02
C TRP A 99 -11.21 -1.55 -7.75
N GLU A 100 -12.12 -1.11 -6.89
CA GLU A 100 -13.43 -1.73 -6.64
C GLU A 100 -14.52 -0.65 -6.72
N ILE A 101 -15.55 -0.89 -7.53
CA ILE A 101 -16.69 0.03 -7.71
C ILE A 101 -17.94 -0.62 -7.09
N ALA A 102 -18.67 0.13 -6.27
CA ALA A 102 -19.85 -0.38 -5.56
C ALA A 102 -21.01 -0.76 -6.50
N ASP A 103 -21.22 0.04 -7.53
CA ASP A 103 -22.26 -0.16 -8.54
C ASP A 103 -21.74 0.22 -9.93
N THR A 104 -21.53 -0.80 -10.76
CA THR A 104 -21.02 -0.65 -12.13
C THR A 104 -22.11 -0.35 -13.16
N ASP A 105 -23.38 -0.27 -12.75
CA ASP A 105 -24.47 0.15 -13.65
C ASP A 105 -24.44 1.66 -13.89
N HIS A 106 -23.84 2.42 -12.96
CA HIS A 106 -23.68 3.87 -13.07
C HIS A 106 -22.38 4.29 -13.75
N ALA A 107 -21.24 3.73 -13.33
CA ALA A 107 -19.92 4.05 -13.91
C ALA A 107 -18.99 2.84 -13.91
N ASP A 108 -17.96 2.87 -14.75
CA ASP A 108 -16.86 1.90 -14.75
C ASP A 108 -15.51 2.62 -14.83
N ILE A 109 -14.43 1.88 -14.59
CA ILE A 109 -13.07 2.35 -14.84
C ILE A 109 -12.44 1.48 -15.92
N GLU A 110 -11.87 2.14 -16.92
CA GLU A 110 -11.17 1.50 -18.03
C GLU A 110 -9.71 1.96 -18.05
N GLN A 111 -8.80 1.00 -18.19
CA GLN A 111 -7.38 1.26 -18.40
C GLN A 111 -6.93 0.54 -19.66
N HIS A 112 -6.31 1.27 -20.57
CA HIS A 112 -5.72 0.77 -21.80
C HIS A 112 -4.21 0.61 -21.67
N ASP A 113 -3.62 -0.28 -22.48
CA ASP A 113 -2.17 -0.56 -22.46
C ASP A 113 -1.31 0.71 -22.66
N ASP A 114 -1.83 1.71 -23.38
CA ASP A 114 -1.11 2.95 -23.73
C ASP A 114 -1.31 4.10 -22.71
N ASP A 115 -2.17 3.94 -21.69
CA ASP A 115 -2.54 5.00 -20.74
C ASP A 115 -1.41 5.30 -19.72
N GLY A 116 -0.56 4.31 -19.49
CA GLY A 116 0.43 4.30 -18.43
C GLY A 116 -0.07 3.60 -17.17
N ARG A 117 0.88 3.11 -16.37
CA ARG A 117 0.66 2.16 -15.27
C ARG A 117 -0.44 2.57 -14.29
N TRP A 118 -0.53 3.87 -13.99
CA TRP A 118 -1.47 4.42 -13.00
C TRP A 118 -2.40 5.47 -13.60
N SER A 119 -2.68 5.35 -14.89
CA SER A 119 -3.67 6.19 -15.56
C SER A 119 -4.86 5.37 -16.03
N PHE A 120 -6.02 6.00 -16.09
CA PHE A 120 -7.29 5.37 -16.46
C PHE A 120 -8.30 6.41 -16.93
N HIS A 121 -9.40 5.91 -17.49
CA HIS A 121 -10.61 6.65 -17.81
C HIS A 121 -11.76 6.17 -16.90
N ILE A 122 -12.71 7.05 -16.61
CA ILE A 122 -14.00 6.67 -16.03
C ILE A 122 -15.04 6.74 -17.13
N ALA A 123 -15.78 5.65 -17.33
CA ALA A 123 -16.88 5.56 -18.29
C ALA A 123 -18.21 5.78 -17.58
N GLY A 124 -18.96 6.82 -17.96
CA GLY A 124 -20.30 7.09 -17.45
C GLY A 124 -21.35 6.24 -18.16
N LYS A 125 -22.09 5.40 -17.43
CA LYS A 125 -23.10 4.48 -17.98
C LYS A 125 -24.53 4.96 -17.76
N ALA A 126 -24.87 5.38 -16.55
CA ALA A 126 -26.21 5.83 -16.22
C ALA A 126 -26.14 6.96 -15.19
N ALA A 127 -26.94 8.02 -15.39
CA ALA A 127 -26.97 9.15 -14.48
C ALA A 127 -27.24 8.72 -13.02
N GLY A 128 -26.49 9.28 -12.07
CA GLY A 128 -26.55 8.88 -10.67
C GLY A 128 -25.22 9.06 -9.93
N GLU A 129 -25.03 8.28 -8.88
CA GLU A 129 -23.83 8.28 -8.04
C GLU A 129 -23.43 6.83 -7.74
N THR A 130 -22.13 6.56 -7.80
CA THR A 130 -21.51 5.35 -7.25
C THR A 130 -20.27 5.74 -6.45
N VAL A 131 -19.61 4.77 -5.82
CA VAL A 131 -18.36 4.98 -5.08
C VAL A 131 -17.31 3.98 -5.50
N VAL A 132 -16.05 4.38 -5.34
CA VAL A 132 -14.89 3.60 -5.75
C VAL A 132 -13.83 3.57 -4.63
N GLN A 133 -13.19 2.42 -4.48
CA GLN A 133 -11.94 2.26 -3.74
C GLN A 133 -10.80 2.03 -4.73
N PHE A 134 -9.68 2.72 -4.55
CA PHE A 134 -8.43 2.46 -5.26
C PHE A 134 -7.42 1.78 -4.33
N LEU A 135 -6.61 0.92 -4.93
CA LEU A 135 -5.57 0.15 -4.27
C LEU A 135 -4.28 0.25 -5.07
N LEU A 136 -3.15 0.36 -4.38
CA LEU A 136 -1.85 0.09 -4.99
C LEU A 136 -1.47 -1.36 -4.66
N GLN A 137 -1.60 -2.25 -5.63
CA GLN A 137 -1.25 -3.66 -5.50
C GLN A 137 0.25 -3.85 -5.69
N HIS A 138 0.82 -4.80 -4.94
CA HIS A 138 2.18 -5.29 -5.09
C HIS A 138 2.10 -6.77 -5.48
N GLY A 139 2.34 -7.05 -6.76
CA GLY A 139 2.16 -8.37 -7.37
C GLY A 139 0.70 -8.85 -7.26
N ASP A 140 0.53 -10.17 -7.18
CA ASP A 140 -0.78 -10.83 -7.05
C ASP A 140 -1.16 -11.13 -5.57
N ASP A 141 -0.43 -10.60 -4.60
CA ASP A 141 -0.52 -11.02 -3.19
C ASP A 141 -1.29 -10.02 -2.31
N HIS A 142 -0.82 -8.77 -2.23
CA HIS A 142 -1.37 -7.76 -1.32
C HIS A 142 -1.29 -6.35 -1.89
N ALA A 143 -2.15 -5.47 -1.38
CA ALA A 143 -2.05 -4.04 -1.61
C ALA A 143 -1.33 -3.33 -0.46
N ASP A 144 -0.41 -2.44 -0.83
CA ASP A 144 0.40 -1.60 0.06
C ASP A 144 -0.32 -0.30 0.43
N PHE A 145 -1.32 0.10 -0.36
CA PHE A 145 -2.13 1.29 -0.12
C PHE A 145 -3.60 1.06 -0.46
N TYR A 146 -4.47 1.71 0.31
CA TYR A 146 -5.92 1.68 0.11
C TYR A 146 -6.50 3.08 0.31
N THR A 147 -7.37 3.50 -0.60
CA THR A 147 -8.33 4.57 -0.29
C THR A 147 -9.45 4.03 0.62
N PRO A 148 -10.35 4.88 1.15
CA PRO A 148 -11.48 4.42 1.94
C PRO A 148 -12.31 3.40 1.18
N ALA A 149 -12.78 2.37 1.88
CA ALA A 149 -13.54 1.28 1.29
C ALA A 149 -14.92 1.74 0.82
N ILE A 150 -15.49 1.06 -0.17
CA ILE A 150 -16.79 1.41 -0.78
C ILE A 150 -17.99 1.42 0.19
N ASN A 151 -17.85 0.81 1.37
CA ASN A 151 -18.88 0.79 2.42
C ASN A 151 -18.66 1.86 3.50
N GLU A 152 -17.61 2.67 3.40
CA GLU A 152 -17.32 3.76 4.31
C GLU A 152 -17.98 5.07 3.86
N SER A 153 -18.41 5.90 4.81
CA SER A 153 -19.12 7.14 4.52
C SER A 153 -18.27 8.20 3.79
N ASN A 154 -16.95 8.03 3.80
CA ASN A 154 -15.96 8.89 3.16
C ASN A 154 -15.32 8.22 1.94
N ALA A 155 -15.96 7.20 1.35
CA ALA A 155 -15.55 6.63 0.06
C ALA A 155 -15.50 7.71 -1.04
N ILE A 156 -14.63 7.51 -2.02
CA ILE A 156 -14.52 8.43 -3.16
C ILE A 156 -15.75 8.24 -4.04
N LYS A 157 -16.43 9.35 -4.35
CA LYS A 157 -17.65 9.35 -5.17
C LYS A 157 -17.33 9.54 -6.64
N ILE A 158 -18.14 8.91 -7.48
CA ILE A 158 -18.26 9.18 -8.91
C ILE A 158 -19.68 9.66 -9.16
N HIS A 159 -19.81 10.89 -9.63
CA HIS A 159 -21.09 11.44 -10.10
C HIS A 159 -21.18 11.27 -11.61
N VAL A 160 -22.32 10.76 -12.07
CA VAL A 160 -22.63 10.61 -13.48
C VAL A 160 -23.74 11.60 -13.81
N GLU A 161 -23.42 12.63 -14.58
CA GLU A 161 -24.36 13.67 -14.96
C GLU A 161 -25.23 13.23 -16.14
N GLU A 162 -26.52 13.58 -16.14
CA GLU A 162 -27.39 13.33 -17.30
C GLU A 162 -26.85 14.06 -18.54
N SER A 163 -26.74 13.37 -19.68
CA SER A 163 -26.29 14.02 -20.92
C SER A 163 -27.31 15.09 -21.32
N SER A 164 -26.82 16.30 -21.56
CA SER A 164 -27.65 17.40 -22.04
C SER A 164 -27.99 17.21 -23.53
N ASN A 165 -29.17 16.68 -23.83
CA ASN A 165 -29.71 16.58 -25.21
C ASN A 165 -29.89 17.94 -25.89
#